data_AF-A0A7X8R8V6-F1
#
_entry.id   AF-A0A7X8R8V6-F1
#
_cell.length_a   1.000
_cell.length_b   1.000
_cell.length_c   1.000
_cell.angle_alpha   90.00
_cell.angle_beta   90.00
_cell.angle_gamma   90.00
#
_symmetry.space_group_name_H-M   'P 1'
#
loop_
_entity.id
_entity.type
_entity.pdbx_description
1 polymer ?
#
loop_
_entity_poly.entity_id
_entity_poly.type
_entity_poly.pdbx_seq_one_letter_code
_entity_poly.pdbx_strand_id
1 'polypeptide(L)'
;MDNISRLKKELERAVLRNDIKKAEEISDKLFFLQGGREEYTVMPARFVEEIKEGNKQKTGGKKSMNMKKIISIVAAAAVITTIGITALATRWYGIRDLVVKNNYNPAAVAGSLEDAEAANMENGREKADLIVLQGYPDSNEYKASAEWNMFCDGYDTDGSLLSQVGNGSNEYTEKYPLYLVYTKEMADKLEEIVQKYGLTLHESMTIVGNEERLIEEAGTEDFIKDANTVLGGYVYNDGTFQFDGEAVLKNSKHIDYQFGNYVKGTFSDTYLNIGDADAYTEWAYKTGSGVSVSLALGDGKALVIADLPDSYVVINVLSGREQDITAEMLQEFADSFDFSKIK
;
A
#
# COMPACT_ATOMS: atom_id res chain seq x y z
N MET A 1 34.74 4.81 2.98
CA MET A 1 33.31 4.93 3.34
C MET A 1 32.73 5.99 2.45
N ASP A 2 31.69 5.66 1.69
CA ASP A 2 30.98 6.63 0.88
C ASP A 2 30.32 7.72 1.76
N ASN A 3 30.20 8.93 1.21
CA ASN A 3 29.83 10.14 1.97
C ASN A 3 28.43 10.00 2.60
N ILE A 4 27.51 9.33 1.91
CA ILE A 4 26.14 9.03 2.39
C ILE A 4 26.19 8.06 3.56
N SER A 5 26.98 7.00 3.45
CA SER A 5 27.14 5.99 4.51
C SER A 5 27.71 6.57 5.81
N ARG A 6 28.56 7.59 5.72
CA ARG A 6 29.07 8.33 6.88
C ARG A 6 27.99 9.21 7.50
N LEU A 7 27.23 9.95 6.69
CA LEU A 7 26.15 10.83 7.16
C LEU A 7 25.02 10.05 7.84
N LYS A 8 24.64 8.87 7.31
CA LYS A 8 23.65 7.98 7.95
C LYS A 8 24.07 7.57 9.38
N LYS A 9 25.33 7.18 9.58
CA LYS A 9 25.87 6.85 10.92
C LYS A 9 25.97 8.05 11.86
N GLU A 10 26.19 9.25 11.32
CA GLU A 10 26.22 10.47 12.13
C GLU A 10 24.80 10.92 12.53
N LEU A 11 23.82 10.72 11.65
CA LEU A 11 22.40 10.94 11.93
C LEU A 11 21.92 10.02 13.07
N GLU A 12 22.18 8.72 12.98
CA GLU A 12 21.85 7.76 14.05
C GLU A 12 22.44 8.18 15.40
N ARG A 13 23.70 8.63 15.42
CA ARG A 13 24.36 9.08 16.65
C ARG A 13 23.77 10.38 17.20
N ALA A 14 23.31 11.29 16.34
CA ALA A 14 22.67 12.52 16.75
C ALA A 14 21.29 12.25 17.36
N VAL A 15 20.50 11.36 16.74
CA VAL A 15 19.19 10.91 17.24
C VAL A 15 19.33 10.19 18.59
N LEU A 16 20.27 9.25 18.72
CA LEU A 16 20.51 8.52 19.98
C LEU A 16 20.97 9.42 21.14
N ARG A 17 21.55 10.59 20.83
CA ARG A 17 21.98 11.58 21.82
C ARG A 17 20.95 12.68 22.05
N ASN A 18 19.79 12.60 21.39
CA ASN A 18 18.74 13.60 21.41
C ASN A 18 19.21 15.00 20.96
N ASP A 19 20.21 15.04 20.07
CA ASP A 19 20.78 16.28 19.50
C ASP A 19 20.04 16.61 18.20
N ILE A 20 18.82 17.12 18.38
CA ILE A 20 17.82 17.30 17.32
C ILE A 20 18.31 18.25 16.24
N LYS A 21 18.95 19.35 16.62
CA LYS A 21 19.47 20.35 15.68
C LYS A 21 20.52 19.76 14.74
N LYS A 22 21.34 18.84 15.27
CA LYS A 22 22.36 18.15 14.48
C LYS A 22 21.78 17.05 13.60
N ALA A 23 20.74 16.36 14.08
CA ALA A 23 20.03 15.37 13.29
C ALA A 23 19.34 16.02 12.07
N GLU A 24 18.72 17.18 12.26
CA GLU A 24 18.09 17.99 11.21
C GLU A 24 19.12 18.41 10.14
N GLU A 25 20.25 18.98 10.55
CA GLU A 25 21.30 19.42 9.63
C GLU A 25 21.91 18.26 8.79
N ILE A 26 21.98 17.05 9.37
CA ILE A 26 22.50 15.87 8.66
C ILE A 26 21.43 15.27 7.73
N SER A 27 20.17 15.31 8.16
CA SER A 27 19.02 14.89 7.36
C SER A 27 18.91 15.73 6.08
N ASP A 28 19.01 17.05 6.20
CA ASP A 28 18.98 17.96 5.05
C ASP A 28 20.13 17.68 4.08
N LYS A 29 21.34 17.43 4.59
CA LYS A 29 22.49 17.07 3.74
C LYS A 29 22.29 15.75 3.00
N LEU A 30 21.70 14.75 3.64
CA LEU A 30 21.36 13.48 2.99
C LEU A 30 20.31 13.70 1.90
N PHE A 31 19.31 14.52 2.19
CA PHE A 31 18.24 14.87 1.28
C PHE A 31 18.78 15.53 -0.01
N PHE A 32 19.64 16.55 0.10
CA PHE A 32 20.25 17.19 -1.06
C PHE A 32 21.22 16.28 -1.83
N LEU A 33 21.99 15.42 -1.14
CA LEU A 33 22.92 14.48 -1.78
C LEU A 33 22.20 13.37 -2.55
N GLN A 34 20.94 13.10 -2.23
CA GLN A 34 20.08 12.14 -2.92
C GLN A 34 19.21 12.81 -4.01
N GLY A 35 19.48 14.08 -4.35
CA GLY A 35 18.81 14.80 -5.44
C GLY A 35 17.58 15.62 -5.01
N GLY A 36 17.31 15.73 -3.71
CA GLY A 36 16.26 16.60 -3.18
C GLY A 36 16.56 18.09 -3.41
N ARG A 37 15.52 18.91 -3.59
CA ARG A 37 15.58 20.38 -3.76
C ARG A 37 14.89 21.10 -2.59
N GLU A 38 15.25 22.36 -2.32
CA GLU A 38 14.74 23.16 -1.18
C GLU A 38 13.20 23.29 -1.14
N GLU A 39 12.52 23.07 -2.25
CA GLU A 39 11.05 23.10 -2.36
C GLU A 39 10.33 21.96 -1.62
N TYR A 40 11.04 20.90 -1.23
CA TYR A 40 10.47 19.72 -0.55
C TYR A 40 10.68 19.72 0.98
N THR A 41 11.37 20.72 1.53
CA THR A 41 11.69 20.78 2.96
C THR A 41 10.67 21.62 3.72
N VAL A 42 9.51 21.05 4.07
CA VAL A 42 8.63 21.63 5.09
C VAL A 42 8.13 20.53 6.02
N MET A 43 8.90 20.24 7.07
CA MET A 43 8.43 19.49 8.24
C MET A 43 7.94 20.50 9.30
N PRO A 44 6.65 20.56 9.64
CA PRO A 44 6.14 21.54 10.61
C PRO A 44 6.60 21.20 12.03
N ALA A 45 7.14 22.19 12.73
CA ALA A 45 7.60 22.11 14.12
C ALA A 45 6.58 21.57 15.16
N ARG A 46 5.31 21.41 14.78
CA ARG A 46 4.25 20.84 15.62
C ARG A 46 4.35 19.31 15.77
N PHE A 47 4.89 18.61 14.77
CA PHE A 47 5.03 17.14 14.79
C PHE A 47 5.99 16.66 15.90
N VAL A 48 6.96 17.50 16.27
CA VAL A 48 7.93 17.21 17.33
C VAL A 48 7.35 17.42 18.75
N GLU A 49 6.35 18.28 18.90
CA GLU A 49 5.69 18.53 20.20
C GLU A 49 4.68 17.41 20.54
N GLU A 50 3.96 16.87 19.56
CA GLU A 50 3.01 15.75 19.76
C GLU A 50 3.71 14.45 20.18
N ILE A 51 4.92 14.20 19.67
CA ILE A 51 5.76 13.05 20.07
C ILE A 51 6.21 13.16 21.55
N LYS A 52 6.39 14.38 22.07
CA LYS A 52 6.81 14.59 23.48
C LYS A 52 5.67 14.35 24.47
N GLU A 53 4.42 14.63 24.10
CA GLU A 53 3.27 14.49 25.00
C GLU A 53 2.77 13.04 25.10
N GLY A 54 2.83 12.27 24.01
CA GLY A 54 2.37 10.87 23.96
C GLY A 54 3.12 9.91 24.89
N ASN A 55 4.35 10.23 25.29
CA ASN A 55 5.20 9.35 26.11
C ASN A 55 4.95 9.43 27.63
N LYS A 56 4.06 10.31 28.11
CA LYS A 56 3.77 10.47 29.56
C LYS A 56 2.58 9.66 30.08
N GLN A 57 1.76 9.07 29.22
CA GLN A 57 0.53 8.36 29.64
C GLN A 57 0.43 6.97 29.03
N LYS A 58 1.03 5.98 29.71
CA LYS A 58 0.59 4.56 29.70
C LYS A 58 1.37 3.77 30.76
N THR A 59 0.93 3.86 32.02
CA THR A 59 1.23 2.85 33.04
C THR A 59 -0.08 2.42 33.71
N GLY A 60 -0.38 1.11 33.65
CA GLY A 60 -1.35 0.49 34.55
C GLY A 60 -2.25 -0.59 33.92
N GLY A 61 -2.09 -1.83 34.39
CA GLY A 61 -3.24 -2.68 34.74
C GLY A 61 -3.62 -3.84 33.82
N LYS A 62 -2.83 -4.93 33.88
CA LYS A 62 -3.13 -6.26 33.29
C LYS A 62 -4.23 -6.99 34.09
N LYS A 63 -5.19 -7.63 33.42
CA LYS A 63 -5.98 -8.75 34.00
C LYS A 63 -6.27 -9.81 32.95
N SER A 64 -5.88 -11.05 33.26
CA SER A 64 -6.00 -12.24 32.40
C SER A 64 -7.33 -12.97 32.61
N MET A 65 -7.77 -13.73 31.61
CA MET A 65 -8.86 -14.68 31.77
C MET A 65 -8.59 -16.03 31.06
N ASN A 66 -8.43 -17.05 31.92
CA ASN A 66 -8.54 -18.51 31.80
C ASN A 66 -8.59 -19.26 30.44
N MET A 67 -7.48 -19.92 30.15
CA MET A 67 -7.15 -20.84 29.03
C MET A 67 -7.82 -22.24 29.08
N LYS A 68 -8.96 -22.42 29.78
CA LYS A 68 -9.61 -23.75 29.98
C LYS A 68 -11.07 -23.85 29.48
N LYS A 69 -11.49 -22.98 28.56
CA LYS A 69 -12.86 -22.98 28.00
C LYS A 69 -12.97 -22.93 26.46
N ILE A 70 -11.88 -23.13 25.71
CA ILE A 70 -11.90 -23.22 24.23
C ILE A 70 -11.26 -24.54 23.76
N ILE A 71 -11.43 -25.61 24.54
CA ILE A 71 -11.07 -26.98 24.12
C ILE A 71 -12.30 -27.86 24.43
N SER A 72 -13.34 -27.79 23.59
CA SER A 72 -14.42 -28.79 23.54
C SER A 72 -15.57 -28.43 22.58
N ILE A 73 -15.31 -27.98 21.34
CA ILE A 73 -16.34 -28.03 20.28
C ILE A 73 -15.70 -28.59 19.00
N VAL A 74 -15.89 -29.91 18.85
CA VAL A 74 -16.00 -30.69 17.61
C VAL A 74 -14.70 -31.06 16.89
N ALA A 75 -14.01 -32.02 17.51
CA ALA A 75 -13.46 -33.15 16.79
C ALA A 75 -14.62 -34.04 16.29
N ALA A 76 -15.05 -33.87 15.04
CA ALA A 76 -15.81 -34.87 14.29
C ALA A 76 -15.87 -34.51 12.80
N ALA A 77 -14.79 -34.81 12.06
CA ALA A 77 -14.82 -35.36 10.70
C ALA A 77 -13.41 -35.38 10.10
N ALA A 78 -12.64 -36.41 10.45
CA ALA A 78 -11.46 -36.80 9.70
C ALA A 78 -11.69 -38.21 9.15
N VAL A 79 -12.28 -38.34 7.95
CA VAL A 79 -12.06 -39.48 7.04
C VAL A 79 -12.22 -39.00 5.59
N ILE A 80 -11.06 -38.75 4.98
CA ILE A 80 -10.66 -38.80 3.57
C ILE A 80 -11.74 -39.30 2.57
N THR A 81 -12.07 -38.47 1.58
CA THR A 81 -12.42 -38.95 0.23
C THR A 81 -11.74 -38.10 -0.84
N THR A 82 -10.94 -38.82 -1.61
CA THR A 82 -10.13 -38.52 -2.79
C THR A 82 -10.84 -37.66 -3.85
N ILE A 83 -10.11 -36.67 -4.39
CA ILE A 83 -10.20 -36.04 -5.73
C ILE A 83 -11.63 -35.76 -6.23
N GLY A 84 -12.11 -34.57 -5.91
CA GLY A 84 -12.84 -33.76 -6.87
C GLY A 84 -12.07 -32.46 -7.03
N ILE A 85 -11.21 -32.36 -8.05
CA ILE A 85 -10.87 -31.04 -8.59
C ILE A 85 -12.19 -30.54 -9.18
N THR A 86 -13.04 -29.94 -8.37
CA THR A 86 -13.80 -28.81 -8.87
C THR A 86 -12.71 -27.83 -9.27
N ALA A 87 -12.40 -27.83 -10.56
CA ALA A 87 -12.10 -26.58 -11.21
C ALA A 87 -13.31 -25.69 -10.89
N LEU A 88 -13.29 -25.04 -9.73
CA LEU A 88 -13.73 -23.66 -9.69
C LEU A 88 -12.96 -23.08 -10.86
N ALA A 89 -13.66 -22.76 -11.94
CA ALA A 89 -13.08 -21.96 -12.98
C ALA A 89 -12.59 -20.72 -12.22
N THR A 90 -11.30 -20.69 -11.87
CA THR A 90 -10.65 -19.52 -11.34
C THR A 90 -10.83 -18.54 -12.47
N ARG A 91 -11.83 -17.66 -12.32
CA ARG A 91 -12.10 -16.63 -13.29
C ARG A 91 -10.82 -15.81 -13.32
N TRP A 92 -10.09 -15.97 -14.41
CA TRP A 92 -8.89 -15.20 -14.64
C TRP A 92 -9.37 -13.80 -15.02
N TYR A 93 -9.37 -12.89 -14.05
CA TYR A 93 -9.49 -11.48 -14.31
C TYR A 93 -8.12 -10.96 -14.72
N GLY A 94 -8.02 -10.43 -15.93
CA GLY A 94 -6.81 -9.74 -16.35
C GLY A 94 -6.73 -8.36 -15.70
N ILE A 95 -5.57 -7.72 -15.77
CA ILE A 95 -5.38 -6.33 -15.31
C ILE A 95 -6.41 -5.41 -15.94
N ARG A 96 -6.75 -5.63 -17.22
CA ARG A 96 -7.79 -4.86 -17.92
C ARG A 96 -9.14 -4.85 -17.21
N ASP A 97 -9.49 -5.95 -16.55
CA ASP A 97 -10.75 -6.07 -15.84
C ASP A 97 -10.74 -5.28 -14.52
N LEU A 98 -9.55 -4.98 -13.99
CA LEU A 98 -9.35 -4.21 -12.76
C LEU A 98 -9.36 -2.69 -13.00
N VAL A 99 -9.39 -2.25 -14.26
CA VAL A 99 -9.32 -0.82 -14.60
C VAL A 99 -10.62 -0.12 -14.22
N VAL A 100 -10.49 0.95 -13.42
CA VAL A 100 -11.61 1.82 -13.07
C VAL A 100 -11.70 3.02 -14.00
N LYS A 101 -12.92 3.48 -14.23
CA LYS A 101 -13.15 4.72 -14.98
C LYS A 101 -12.72 5.91 -14.12
N ASN A 102 -11.78 6.70 -14.64
CA ASN A 102 -11.38 7.96 -14.03
C ASN A 102 -11.32 9.07 -15.10
N ASN A 103 -11.57 10.33 -14.74
CA ASN A 103 -11.34 11.52 -15.58
C ASN A 103 -9.98 12.16 -15.30
N TYR A 104 -9.05 11.41 -14.73
CA TYR A 104 -7.66 11.79 -14.48
C TYR A 104 -7.12 12.74 -15.55
N ASN A 105 -7.02 14.01 -15.18
CA ASN A 105 -6.37 15.05 -15.95
C ASN A 105 -5.04 15.36 -15.26
N PRO A 106 -3.90 14.91 -15.81
CA PRO A 106 -2.60 15.16 -15.19
C PRO A 106 -2.29 16.66 -15.02
N ALA A 107 -2.97 17.55 -15.74
CA ALA A 107 -2.83 19.00 -15.59
C ALA A 107 -3.52 19.58 -14.34
N ALA A 108 -4.46 18.87 -13.70
CA ALA A 108 -5.17 19.33 -12.51
C ALA A 108 -4.40 19.09 -11.19
N VAL A 109 -3.36 18.24 -11.23
CA VAL A 109 -2.52 17.86 -10.07
C VAL A 109 -1.22 18.69 -10.03
N ALA A 110 -0.94 19.47 -11.07
CA ALA A 110 0.19 20.38 -11.14
C ALA A 110 -0.08 21.63 -10.30
N GLY A 111 0.61 21.76 -9.17
CA GLY A 111 0.49 22.91 -8.25
C GLY A 111 0.93 24.26 -8.84
N SER A 112 1.45 24.28 -10.07
CA SER A 112 1.81 25.50 -10.79
C SER A 112 1.59 25.36 -12.32
N LEU A 113 1.41 26.50 -13.01
CA LEU A 113 1.27 26.55 -14.47
C LEU A 113 2.52 26.04 -15.21
N GLU A 114 3.70 26.15 -14.61
CA GLU A 114 4.96 25.65 -15.16
C GLU A 114 5.05 24.11 -15.05
N ASP A 115 4.53 23.53 -13.96
CA ASP A 115 4.41 22.08 -13.80
C ASP A 115 3.35 21.50 -14.76
N ALA A 116 2.28 22.26 -15.02
CA ALA A 116 1.26 21.89 -15.99
C ALA A 116 1.79 21.96 -17.43
N GLU A 117 2.64 22.94 -17.76
CA GLU A 117 3.29 23.05 -19.06
C GLU A 117 4.37 21.98 -19.25
N ALA A 118 5.17 21.67 -18.23
CA ALA A 118 6.14 20.57 -18.28
C ALA A 118 5.45 19.19 -18.42
N ALA A 119 4.35 18.97 -17.69
CA ALA A 119 3.53 17.76 -17.79
C ALA A 119 2.84 17.62 -19.17
N ASN A 120 2.46 18.73 -19.80
CA ASN A 120 1.83 18.75 -21.13
C ASN A 120 2.84 18.68 -22.29
N MET A 121 4.10 19.11 -22.09
CA MET A 121 5.11 19.13 -23.16
C MET A 121 5.81 17.78 -23.37
N GLU A 122 5.90 16.92 -22.35
CA GLU A 122 6.69 15.68 -22.46
C GLU A 122 5.91 14.50 -23.05
N ASN A 123 4.58 14.50 -23.03
CA ASN A 123 3.81 13.46 -23.70
C ASN A 123 2.39 13.92 -24.02
N GLY A 124 1.96 13.75 -25.28
CA GLY A 124 0.55 13.61 -25.63
C GLY A 124 -0.02 12.31 -25.05
N ARG A 125 -0.04 12.20 -23.71
CA ARG A 125 -0.38 11.00 -22.94
C ARG A 125 -1.87 10.73 -23.05
N GLU A 126 -2.19 9.58 -23.64
CA GLU A 126 -3.48 8.91 -23.44
C GLU A 126 -3.76 8.77 -21.92
N LYS A 127 -5.05 8.73 -21.55
CA LYS A 127 -5.49 8.50 -20.16
C LYS A 127 -4.78 7.27 -19.60
N ALA A 128 -4.00 7.44 -18.54
CA ALA A 128 -3.37 6.32 -17.86
C ALA A 128 -4.44 5.49 -17.12
N ASP A 129 -4.38 4.17 -17.28
CA ASP A 129 -5.28 3.26 -16.60
C ASP A 129 -4.93 3.20 -15.10
N LEU A 130 -5.97 3.30 -14.27
CA LEU A 130 -5.90 3.10 -12.84
C LEU A 130 -6.57 1.77 -12.48
N ILE A 131 -5.92 0.97 -11.65
CA ILE A 131 -6.51 -0.23 -11.06
C ILE A 131 -6.80 -0.05 -9.58
N VAL A 132 -7.83 -0.73 -9.12
CA VAL A 132 -8.15 -0.89 -7.70
C VAL A 132 -7.29 -1.98 -7.09
N LEU A 133 -6.83 -1.77 -5.86
CA LEU A 133 -5.92 -2.70 -5.18
C LEU A 133 -6.58 -3.68 -4.21
N GLN A 134 -7.91 -3.67 -4.09
CA GLN A 134 -8.67 -4.45 -3.11
C GLN A 134 -9.70 -5.41 -3.76
N GLY A 135 -9.21 -6.47 -4.41
CA GLY A 135 -10.06 -7.52 -4.94
C GLY A 135 -10.47 -7.35 -6.41
N TYR A 136 -11.16 -8.37 -6.90
CA TYR A 136 -11.61 -8.48 -8.29
C TYR A 136 -12.97 -7.79 -8.53
N PRO A 137 -13.38 -7.56 -9.80
CA PRO A 137 -14.56 -6.75 -10.12
C PRO A 137 -15.90 -7.24 -9.54
N ASP A 138 -15.99 -8.51 -9.17
CA ASP A 138 -17.15 -9.09 -8.51
C ASP A 138 -17.14 -8.95 -6.98
N SER A 139 -16.03 -8.54 -6.37
CA SER A 139 -15.94 -8.26 -4.92
C SER A 139 -16.70 -6.98 -4.54
N ASN A 140 -17.03 -6.87 -3.25
CA ASN A 140 -17.70 -5.70 -2.71
C ASN A 140 -16.71 -4.55 -2.54
N GLU A 141 -15.47 -4.88 -2.18
CA GLU A 141 -14.33 -3.99 -1.98
C GLU A 141 -13.98 -3.27 -3.28
N TYR A 142 -13.93 -3.98 -4.42
CA TYR A 142 -13.69 -3.39 -5.73
C TYR A 142 -14.80 -2.42 -6.11
N LYS A 143 -16.06 -2.85 -6.00
CA LYS A 143 -17.22 -2.03 -6.39
C LYS A 143 -17.32 -0.76 -5.53
N ALA A 144 -17.02 -0.87 -4.24
CA ALA A 144 -16.95 0.26 -3.32
C ALA A 144 -15.85 1.25 -3.75
N SER A 145 -14.64 0.76 -4.01
CA SER A 145 -13.51 1.58 -4.47
C SER A 145 -13.80 2.27 -5.80
N ALA A 146 -14.35 1.53 -6.77
CA ALA A 146 -14.69 2.06 -8.08
C ALA A 146 -15.78 3.15 -7.99
N GLU A 147 -16.78 2.97 -7.12
CA GLU A 147 -17.82 3.97 -6.90
C GLU A 147 -17.30 5.21 -6.17
N TRP A 148 -16.43 5.03 -5.17
CA TRP A 148 -15.76 6.14 -4.48
C TRP A 148 -14.86 6.92 -5.44
N ASN A 149 -14.05 6.23 -6.25
CA ASN A 149 -13.23 6.85 -7.28
C ASN A 149 -14.06 7.71 -8.23
N MET A 150 -15.16 7.16 -8.76
CA MET A 150 -16.05 7.89 -9.67
C MET A 150 -16.71 9.11 -9.01
N PHE A 151 -17.05 9.01 -7.72
CA PHE A 151 -17.54 10.16 -6.96
C PHE A 151 -16.46 11.24 -6.82
N CYS A 152 -15.28 10.89 -6.32
CA CYS A 152 -14.17 11.83 -6.11
C CYS A 152 -13.73 12.50 -7.42
N ASP A 153 -13.73 11.76 -8.53
CA ASP A 153 -13.39 12.28 -9.85
C ASP A 153 -14.38 13.34 -10.37
N GLY A 154 -15.64 13.29 -9.93
CA GLY A 154 -16.67 14.29 -10.22
C GLY A 154 -16.86 15.33 -9.12
N TYR A 155 -16.14 15.22 -8.00
CA TYR A 155 -16.34 16.03 -6.81
C TYR A 155 -15.23 17.05 -6.65
N ASP A 156 -15.60 18.29 -6.28
CA ASP A 156 -14.66 19.39 -6.06
C ASP A 156 -13.60 19.53 -7.17
N THR A 157 -14.02 19.40 -8.43
CA THR A 157 -13.10 19.38 -9.58
C THR A 157 -12.30 20.66 -9.76
N ASP A 158 -12.75 21.78 -9.16
CA ASP A 158 -12.05 23.06 -9.14
C ASP A 158 -11.27 23.32 -7.83
N GLY A 159 -11.31 22.36 -6.89
CA GLY A 159 -10.64 22.42 -5.59
C GLY A 159 -11.15 23.54 -4.67
N SER A 160 -12.28 24.17 -4.98
CA SER A 160 -12.77 25.33 -4.24
C SER A 160 -13.25 24.97 -2.84
N LEU A 161 -13.76 23.76 -2.62
CA LEU A 161 -14.20 23.28 -1.32
C LEU A 161 -12.99 22.89 -0.46
N LEU A 162 -12.04 22.13 -1.01
CA LEU A 162 -10.78 21.82 -0.33
C LEU A 162 -10.03 23.11 0.04
N SER A 163 -9.99 24.09 -0.86
CA SER A 163 -9.37 25.40 -0.60
C SER A 163 -10.05 26.18 0.53
N GLN A 164 -11.37 26.05 0.68
CA GLN A 164 -12.12 26.67 1.78
C GLN A 164 -11.82 26.02 3.13
N VAL A 165 -11.61 24.70 3.15
CA VAL A 165 -11.20 23.96 4.35
C VAL A 165 -9.77 24.34 4.74
N GLY A 166 -8.88 24.45 3.74
CA GLY A 166 -7.47 24.76 3.94
C GLY A 166 -6.74 23.65 4.71
N ASN A 167 -5.69 24.02 5.44
CA ASN A 167 -4.84 23.08 6.19
C ASN A 167 -5.33 22.82 7.64
N GLY A 168 -6.56 23.24 7.97
CA GLY A 168 -7.13 23.05 9.30
C GLY A 168 -7.82 21.70 9.47
N SER A 169 -7.98 21.23 10.70
CA SER A 169 -8.88 20.12 10.99
C SER A 169 -10.33 20.62 11.08
N ASN A 170 -11.25 19.74 10.68
CA ASN A 170 -12.66 19.85 10.94
C ASN A 170 -13.19 18.49 11.41
N GLU A 171 -14.33 18.47 12.10
CA GLU A 171 -15.46 17.76 11.51
C GLU A 171 -15.24 16.32 11.01
N TYR A 172 -15.11 16.29 9.69
CA TYR A 172 -15.03 15.12 8.84
C TYR A 172 -13.59 14.61 8.74
N THR A 173 -12.60 15.52 8.70
CA THR A 173 -11.17 15.14 8.68
C THR A 173 -10.75 14.45 9.98
N GLU A 174 -11.37 14.80 11.12
CA GLU A 174 -11.14 14.17 12.41
C GLU A 174 -11.88 12.83 12.53
N LYS A 175 -13.07 12.72 11.93
CA LYS A 175 -13.88 11.48 11.95
C LYS A 175 -13.35 10.41 11.00
N TYR A 176 -12.81 10.79 9.84
CA TYR A 176 -12.29 9.88 8.81
C TYR A 176 -10.84 10.25 8.42
N PRO A 177 -9.89 10.21 9.37
CA PRO A 177 -8.54 10.72 9.15
C PRO A 177 -7.73 9.93 8.10
N LEU A 178 -8.21 8.77 7.68
CA LEU A 178 -7.54 7.86 6.75
C LEU A 178 -8.10 7.89 5.32
N TYR A 179 -9.11 8.74 5.04
CA TYR A 179 -9.88 8.72 3.78
C TYR A 179 -10.02 10.09 3.12
N LEU A 180 -9.20 11.07 3.54
CA LEU A 180 -9.18 12.44 2.99
C LEU A 180 -10.58 13.09 2.88
N VAL A 181 -11.49 12.79 3.81
CA VAL A 181 -12.85 13.34 3.81
C VAL A 181 -12.84 14.72 4.44
N TYR A 182 -13.14 15.76 3.67
CA TYR A 182 -13.10 17.15 4.13
C TYR A 182 -14.45 17.88 4.13
N THR A 183 -15.52 17.28 3.56
CA THR A 183 -16.88 17.85 3.58
C THR A 183 -17.92 16.84 4.09
N LYS A 184 -19.09 17.37 4.44
CA LYS A 184 -20.26 16.56 4.79
C LYS A 184 -20.68 15.63 3.65
N GLU A 185 -20.65 16.12 2.40
CA GLU A 185 -21.09 15.36 1.25
C GLU A 185 -20.16 14.16 0.97
N MET A 186 -18.84 14.36 1.11
CA MET A 186 -17.90 13.24 1.07
C MET A 186 -18.15 12.24 2.19
N ALA A 187 -18.42 12.70 3.41
CA ALA A 187 -18.71 11.83 4.55
C ALA A 187 -19.98 11.01 4.33
N ASP A 188 -21.07 11.66 3.89
CA ASP A 188 -22.34 10.99 3.58
C ASP A 188 -22.14 9.95 2.48
N LYS A 189 -21.36 10.27 1.43
CA LYS A 189 -21.11 9.35 0.32
C LYS A 189 -20.22 8.18 0.73
N LEU A 190 -19.19 8.40 1.54
CA LEU A 190 -18.35 7.33 2.08
C LEU A 190 -19.20 6.34 2.89
N GLU A 191 -20.01 6.86 3.83
CA GLU A 191 -20.90 6.03 4.66
C GLU A 191 -21.95 5.28 3.81
N GLU A 192 -22.52 5.93 2.80
CA GLU A 192 -23.45 5.29 1.86
C GLU A 192 -22.78 4.09 1.16
N ILE A 193 -21.57 4.28 0.63
CA ILE A 193 -20.81 3.23 -0.08
C ILE A 193 -20.47 2.08 0.87
N VAL A 194 -19.91 2.39 2.03
CA VAL A 194 -19.49 1.39 3.04
C VAL A 194 -20.71 0.58 3.49
N GLN A 195 -21.84 1.22 3.78
CA GLN A 195 -23.07 0.54 4.16
C GLN A 195 -23.64 -0.32 3.01
N LYS A 196 -23.64 0.21 1.79
CA LYS A 196 -24.17 -0.48 0.60
C LYS A 196 -23.44 -1.78 0.30
N TYR A 197 -22.12 -1.79 0.47
CA TYR A 197 -21.26 -2.94 0.20
C TYR A 197 -20.95 -3.78 1.45
N GLY A 198 -21.44 -3.37 2.62
CA GLY A 198 -21.27 -4.10 3.88
C GLY A 198 -19.82 -4.15 4.35
N LEU A 199 -19.08 -3.06 4.16
CA LEU A 199 -17.66 -2.96 4.51
C LEU A 199 -17.46 -2.24 5.84
N THR A 200 -16.25 -2.30 6.38
CA THR A 200 -15.78 -1.47 7.49
C THR A 200 -14.77 -0.44 7.02
N LEU A 201 -14.49 0.57 7.85
CA LEU A 201 -13.44 1.56 7.64
C LEU A 201 -12.25 1.28 8.56
N HIS A 202 -11.05 1.61 8.12
CA HIS A 202 -9.88 1.71 8.97
C HIS A 202 -10.09 2.81 10.01
N GLU A 203 -9.67 2.55 11.24
CA GLU A 203 -9.81 3.46 12.38
C GLU A 203 -8.46 4.01 12.86
N SER A 204 -7.38 3.25 12.64
CA SER A 204 -6.04 3.67 13.02
C SER A 204 -4.98 3.05 12.12
N MET A 205 -3.81 3.69 12.08
CA MET A 205 -2.66 3.26 11.32
C MET A 205 -1.40 3.33 12.18
N THR A 206 -0.56 2.30 12.12
CA THR A 206 0.75 2.23 12.77
C THR A 206 1.84 2.28 11.70
N ILE A 207 2.78 3.23 11.81
CA ILE A 207 3.97 3.27 10.95
C ILE A 207 4.96 2.19 11.40
N VAL A 208 5.49 1.42 10.45
CA VAL A 208 6.49 0.38 10.68
C VAL A 208 7.76 0.68 9.88
N GLY A 209 8.92 0.47 10.50
CA GLY A 209 10.23 0.78 9.91
C GLY A 209 11.09 -0.43 9.60
N ASN A 210 10.59 -1.65 9.84
CA ASN A 210 11.31 -2.90 9.57
C ASN A 210 10.32 -4.08 9.51
N GLU A 211 10.85 -5.22 9.07
CA GLU A 211 10.13 -6.48 8.90
C GLU A 211 9.52 -7.03 10.21
N GLU A 212 10.28 -7.05 11.31
CA GLU A 212 9.79 -7.58 12.59
C GLU A 212 8.54 -6.83 13.07
N ARG A 213 8.57 -5.49 12.98
CA ARG A 213 7.43 -4.64 13.31
C ARG A 213 6.25 -4.81 12.35
N LEU A 214 6.53 -4.95 11.05
CA LEU A 214 5.49 -5.21 10.05
C LEU A 214 4.74 -6.50 10.37
N ILE A 215 5.46 -7.61 10.61
CA ILE A 215 4.87 -8.92 10.93
C ILE A 215 4.10 -8.87 12.26
N GLU A 216 4.67 -8.22 13.29
CA GLU A 216 4.04 -8.08 14.60
C GLU A 216 2.70 -7.32 14.50
N GLU A 217 2.70 -6.14 13.87
CA GLU A 217 1.52 -5.27 13.79
C GLU A 217 0.47 -5.83 12.82
N ALA A 218 0.89 -6.44 11.70
CA ALA A 218 -0.03 -7.06 10.74
C ALA A 218 -0.60 -8.39 11.22
N GLY A 219 0.00 -9.00 12.25
CA GLY A 219 -0.41 -10.28 12.79
C GLY A 219 -0.23 -11.46 11.81
N THR A 220 0.70 -11.34 10.87
CA THR A 220 1.05 -12.39 9.90
C THR A 220 2.06 -13.38 10.50
N GLU A 221 2.28 -14.50 9.81
CA GLU A 221 3.49 -15.29 10.02
C GLU A 221 4.62 -14.74 9.14
N ASP A 222 5.85 -15.22 9.35
CA ASP A 222 7.00 -14.84 8.54
C ASP A 222 6.80 -15.24 7.06
N PHE A 223 6.48 -14.25 6.23
CA PHE A 223 6.18 -14.39 4.81
C PHE A 223 7.26 -13.80 3.90
N ILE A 224 8.29 -13.16 4.46
CA ILE A 224 9.31 -12.41 3.73
C ILE A 224 10.60 -13.23 3.77
N LYS A 225 11.08 -13.71 2.63
CA LYS A 225 12.30 -14.54 2.60
C LYS A 225 13.56 -13.68 2.47
N ASP A 226 14.71 -14.26 2.81
CA ASP A 226 16.06 -13.66 2.86
C ASP A 226 16.47 -12.78 1.66
N ALA A 227 15.83 -12.93 0.49
CA ALA A 227 16.10 -12.11 -0.69
C ALA A 227 15.55 -10.67 -0.57
N ASN A 228 14.69 -10.40 0.40
CA ASN A 228 13.95 -9.15 0.56
C ASN A 228 14.46 -8.30 1.72
N THR A 229 14.23 -6.99 1.64
CA THR A 229 14.43 -6.04 2.74
C THR A 229 13.25 -5.08 2.77
N VAL A 230 12.60 -4.97 3.94
CA VAL A 230 11.55 -3.97 4.19
C VAL A 230 12.20 -2.62 4.47
N LEU A 231 11.87 -1.60 3.68
CA LEU A 231 12.38 -0.23 3.86
C LEU A 231 11.52 0.60 4.82
N GLY A 232 10.22 0.35 4.83
CA GLY A 232 9.26 1.05 5.68
C GLY A 232 7.85 0.93 5.14
N GLY A 233 6.86 1.16 5.99
CA GLY A 233 5.46 0.99 5.64
C GLY A 233 4.52 1.36 6.76
N TYR A 234 3.30 0.86 6.67
CA TYR A 234 2.27 1.04 7.68
C TYR A 234 1.29 -0.12 7.71
N VAL A 235 0.65 -0.28 8.85
CA VAL A 235 -0.36 -1.31 9.12
C VAL A 235 -1.61 -0.66 9.71
N TYR A 236 -2.78 -0.96 9.16
CA TYR A 236 -4.06 -0.56 9.70
C TYR A 236 -4.55 -1.52 10.80
N ASN A 237 -5.52 -1.07 11.59
CA ASN A 237 -6.06 -1.82 12.73
C ASN A 237 -6.66 -3.21 12.40
N ASP A 238 -6.98 -3.49 11.14
CA ASP A 238 -7.51 -4.78 10.68
C ASP A 238 -6.44 -5.74 10.15
N GLY A 239 -5.18 -5.29 10.05
CA GLY A 239 -4.08 -6.05 9.46
C GLY A 239 -3.84 -5.77 7.97
N THR A 240 -4.60 -4.86 7.34
CA THR A 240 -4.23 -4.30 6.03
C THR A 240 -2.90 -3.59 6.17
N PHE A 241 -1.96 -3.80 5.24
CA PHE A 241 -0.65 -3.14 5.32
C PHE A 241 -0.11 -2.79 3.95
N GLN A 242 0.75 -1.78 3.92
CA GLN A 242 1.58 -1.47 2.76
C GLN A 242 3.01 -1.21 3.19
N PHE A 243 3.98 -1.62 2.38
CA PHE A 243 5.38 -1.30 2.60
C PHE A 243 6.16 -1.19 1.29
N ASP A 244 7.18 -0.34 1.30
CA ASP A 244 8.20 -0.30 0.26
C ASP A 244 9.31 -1.30 0.61
N GLY A 245 9.79 -2.02 -0.40
CA GLY A 245 10.83 -3.03 -0.22
C GLY A 245 11.79 -3.10 -1.39
N GLU A 246 12.92 -3.72 -1.13
CA GLU A 246 13.93 -4.06 -2.13
C GLU A 246 14.18 -5.56 -2.10
N ALA A 247 14.47 -6.16 -3.25
CA ALA A 247 14.91 -7.54 -3.37
C ALA A 247 16.16 -7.67 -4.23
N VAL A 248 16.99 -8.66 -3.91
CA VAL A 248 18.13 -9.07 -4.75
C VAL A 248 17.92 -10.50 -5.20
N LEU A 249 17.63 -10.65 -6.50
CA LEU A 249 17.44 -11.97 -7.12
C LEU A 249 18.78 -12.71 -7.30
N LYS A 250 18.74 -14.01 -7.61
CA LYS A 250 19.92 -14.89 -7.74
C LYS A 250 20.94 -14.42 -8.77
N ASN A 251 20.51 -13.70 -9.79
CA ASN A 251 21.38 -13.10 -10.81
C ASN A 251 21.91 -11.71 -10.41
N SER A 252 21.79 -11.34 -9.14
CA SER A 252 22.10 -10.00 -8.59
C SER A 252 21.24 -8.87 -9.18
N LYS A 253 20.08 -9.19 -9.77
CA LYS A 253 19.11 -8.17 -10.19
C LYS A 253 18.47 -7.55 -8.96
N HIS A 254 18.60 -6.23 -8.85
CA HIS A 254 17.90 -5.43 -7.86
C HIS A 254 16.46 -5.16 -8.34
N ILE A 255 15.52 -5.29 -7.41
CA ILE A 255 14.09 -5.07 -7.63
C ILE A 255 13.59 -4.14 -6.52
N ASP A 256 13.12 -2.96 -6.90
CA ASP A 256 12.39 -2.08 -6.00
C ASP A 256 10.89 -2.34 -6.19
N TYR A 257 10.14 -2.42 -5.08
CA TYR A 257 8.72 -2.75 -5.13
C TYR A 257 7.92 -2.10 -4.00
N GLN A 258 6.61 -2.05 -4.21
CA GLN A 258 5.62 -1.65 -3.22
C GLN A 258 4.68 -2.82 -3.01
N PHE A 259 4.55 -3.28 -1.77
CA PHE A 259 3.72 -4.41 -1.40
C PHE A 259 2.49 -3.90 -0.66
N GLY A 260 1.29 -4.31 -1.10
CA GLY A 260 0.05 -4.08 -0.39
C GLY A 260 -0.69 -5.38 -0.10
N ASN A 261 -1.15 -5.54 1.14
CA ASN A 261 -2.08 -6.56 1.58
C ASN A 261 -3.37 -5.88 2.06
N TYR A 262 -4.51 -6.24 1.46
CA TYR A 262 -5.81 -5.63 1.73
C TYR A 262 -6.76 -6.66 2.32
N VAL A 263 -7.08 -6.52 3.60
CA VAL A 263 -7.97 -7.45 4.31
C VAL A 263 -9.40 -7.32 3.77
N LYS A 264 -10.01 -8.45 3.46
CA LYS A 264 -11.38 -8.52 2.92
C LYS A 264 -12.38 -8.07 3.97
N GLY A 265 -13.45 -7.42 3.52
CA GLY A 265 -14.46 -6.79 4.37
C GLY A 265 -14.15 -5.35 4.78
N THR A 266 -12.96 -4.81 4.45
CA THR A 266 -12.60 -3.42 4.73
C THR A 266 -12.52 -2.60 3.45
N PHE A 267 -12.98 -1.35 3.50
CA PHE A 267 -12.86 -0.40 2.41
C PHE A 267 -11.49 0.28 2.42
N SER A 268 -10.83 0.31 1.26
CA SER A 268 -9.67 1.16 0.99
C SER A 268 -9.91 2.03 -0.26
N ASP A 269 -9.26 3.18 -0.33
CA ASP A 269 -9.28 4.11 -1.45
C ASP A 269 -7.92 4.17 -2.14
N THR A 270 -7.16 3.08 -2.10
CA THR A 270 -5.85 2.98 -2.76
C THR A 270 -5.98 2.46 -4.19
N TYR A 271 -5.41 3.22 -5.12
CA TYR A 271 -5.37 2.90 -6.55
C TYR A 271 -3.94 2.88 -7.06
N LEU A 272 -3.68 2.12 -8.12
CA LEU A 272 -2.40 2.09 -8.80
C LEU A 272 -2.53 2.52 -10.25
N ASN A 273 -1.72 3.50 -10.64
CA ASN A 273 -1.53 3.82 -12.05
C ASN A 273 -0.63 2.77 -12.69
N ILE A 274 -1.12 2.14 -13.75
CA ILE A 274 -0.41 1.07 -14.46
C ILE A 274 0.03 1.48 -15.88
N GLY A 275 -0.26 2.72 -16.31
CA GLY A 275 -0.04 3.15 -17.68
C GLY A 275 -1.09 2.55 -18.61
N ASP A 276 -0.67 1.93 -19.71
CA ASP A 276 -1.55 1.25 -20.65
C ASP A 276 -1.76 -0.22 -20.21
N ALA A 277 -2.99 -0.59 -19.84
CA ALA A 277 -3.30 -1.98 -19.48
C ALA A 277 -3.06 -2.97 -20.64
N ASP A 278 -3.12 -2.52 -21.89
CA ASP A 278 -2.88 -3.35 -23.07
C ASP A 278 -1.40 -3.67 -23.31
N ALA A 279 -0.48 -2.98 -22.63
CA ALA A 279 0.94 -3.23 -22.73
C ALA A 279 1.42 -4.45 -21.91
N TYR A 280 0.57 -5.02 -21.06
CA TYR A 280 0.94 -6.11 -20.16
C TYR A 280 0.82 -7.49 -20.80
N THR A 281 1.82 -8.34 -20.53
CA THR A 281 1.72 -9.78 -20.75
C THR A 281 1.36 -10.42 -19.42
N GLU A 282 0.26 -11.17 -19.38
CA GLU A 282 -0.31 -11.72 -18.14
C GLU A 282 -0.32 -13.25 -18.14
N TRP A 283 0.00 -13.89 -17.02
CA TRP A 283 -0.07 -15.35 -16.87
C TRP A 283 -0.20 -15.80 -15.42
N ALA A 284 -0.83 -16.97 -15.23
CA ALA A 284 -0.95 -17.60 -13.93
C ALA A 284 0.36 -18.27 -13.52
N TYR A 285 0.74 -18.15 -12.26
CA TYR A 285 1.88 -18.84 -11.70
C TYR A 285 1.55 -19.47 -10.36
N LYS A 286 2.05 -20.68 -10.10
CA LYS A 286 1.95 -21.33 -8.79
C LYS A 286 3.29 -21.17 -8.09
N THR A 287 3.31 -20.40 -7.02
CA THR A 287 4.52 -20.09 -6.27
C THR A 287 5.05 -21.32 -5.52
N GLY A 288 6.29 -21.23 -5.04
CA GLY A 288 6.91 -22.23 -4.18
C GLY A 288 6.18 -22.47 -2.86
N SER A 289 5.35 -21.53 -2.38
CA SER A 289 4.45 -21.74 -1.23
C SER A 289 3.17 -22.51 -1.59
N GLY A 290 2.93 -22.74 -2.88
CA GLY A 290 1.75 -23.44 -3.39
C GLY A 290 0.54 -22.55 -3.64
N VAL A 291 0.64 -21.25 -3.39
CA VAL A 291 -0.39 -20.24 -3.71
C VAL A 291 -0.33 -19.89 -5.19
N SER A 292 -1.49 -19.77 -5.83
CA SER A 292 -1.57 -19.28 -7.21
C SER A 292 -1.65 -17.76 -7.21
N VAL A 293 -0.82 -17.14 -8.05
CA VAL A 293 -0.75 -15.69 -8.25
C VAL A 293 -0.97 -15.36 -9.73
N SER A 294 -1.50 -14.17 -9.98
CA SER A 294 -1.52 -13.56 -11.29
C SER A 294 -0.29 -12.69 -11.47
N LEU A 295 0.51 -12.99 -12.49
CA LEU A 295 1.69 -12.21 -12.86
C LEU A 295 1.37 -11.39 -14.10
N ALA A 296 1.85 -10.16 -14.11
CA ALA A 296 1.74 -9.29 -15.26
C ALA A 296 3.02 -8.48 -15.46
N LEU A 297 3.55 -8.52 -16.67
CA LEU A 297 4.80 -7.84 -17.03
C LEU A 297 4.52 -6.80 -18.10
N GLY A 298 4.66 -5.52 -17.75
CA GLY A 298 4.64 -4.38 -18.67
C GLY A 298 6.05 -3.86 -18.96
N ASP A 299 6.14 -2.77 -19.71
CA ASP A 299 7.43 -2.21 -20.15
C ASP A 299 8.18 -1.50 -19.02
N GLY A 300 7.51 -0.65 -18.24
CA GLY A 300 8.11 0.10 -17.13
C GLY A 300 7.82 -0.44 -15.73
N LYS A 301 6.91 -1.42 -15.59
CA LYS A 301 6.57 -2.05 -14.30
C LYS A 301 5.99 -3.45 -14.47
N ALA A 302 5.91 -4.20 -13.38
CA ALA A 302 5.28 -5.51 -13.32
C ALA A 302 4.42 -5.65 -12.05
N LEU A 303 3.44 -6.54 -12.07
CA LEU A 303 2.56 -6.83 -10.94
C LEU A 303 2.63 -8.29 -10.52
N VAL A 304 2.53 -8.53 -9.22
CA VAL A 304 2.19 -9.82 -8.61
C VAL A 304 0.89 -9.63 -7.85
N ILE A 305 -0.14 -10.41 -8.18
CA ILE A 305 -1.46 -10.31 -7.55
C ILE A 305 -1.84 -11.66 -6.96
N ALA A 306 -2.27 -11.71 -5.71
CA ALA A 306 -2.78 -12.92 -5.08
C ALA A 306 -4.14 -12.66 -4.41
N ASP A 307 -5.14 -13.44 -4.76
CA ASP A 307 -6.44 -13.44 -4.07
C ASP A 307 -6.43 -14.55 -3.02
N LEU A 308 -6.14 -14.17 -1.77
CA LEU A 308 -6.04 -15.06 -0.63
C LEU A 308 -7.42 -15.24 0.04
N PRO A 309 -7.61 -16.22 0.94
CA PRO A 309 -8.90 -16.42 1.60
C PRO A 309 -9.43 -15.17 2.32
N ASP A 310 -8.60 -14.52 3.16
CA ASP A 310 -9.04 -13.39 3.99
C ASP A 310 -8.45 -12.04 3.54
N SER A 311 -7.60 -12.01 2.51
CA SER A 311 -7.01 -10.78 1.97
C SER A 311 -6.77 -10.81 0.46
N TYR A 312 -6.44 -9.66 -0.11
CA TYR A 312 -6.02 -9.50 -1.50
C TYR A 312 -4.67 -8.80 -1.52
N VAL A 313 -3.68 -9.40 -2.18
CA VAL A 313 -2.31 -8.90 -2.24
C VAL A 313 -2.01 -8.35 -3.63
N VAL A 314 -1.40 -7.17 -3.67
CA VAL A 314 -0.84 -6.59 -4.89
C VAL A 314 0.57 -6.11 -4.62
N ILE A 315 1.53 -6.55 -5.43
CA ILE A 315 2.90 -6.08 -5.41
C ILE A 315 3.17 -5.33 -6.72
N ASN A 316 3.44 -4.04 -6.61
CA ASN A 316 3.87 -3.18 -7.71
C ASN A 316 5.40 -3.22 -7.80
N VAL A 317 5.93 -3.93 -8.79
CA VAL A 317 7.37 -3.95 -9.10
C VAL A 317 7.70 -2.73 -9.94
N LEU A 318 8.59 -1.87 -9.45
CA LEU A 318 8.95 -0.57 -10.05
C LEU A 318 9.91 -0.69 -11.25
N SER A 319 9.88 -1.84 -11.92
CA SER A 319 10.66 -2.14 -13.11
C SER A 319 9.93 -3.13 -14.01
N GLY A 320 10.13 -3.02 -15.32
CA GLY A 320 9.53 -3.88 -16.33
C GLY A 320 10.54 -4.31 -17.39
N ARG A 321 10.06 -4.65 -18.59
CA ARG A 321 10.89 -5.15 -19.70
C ARG A 321 12.02 -4.18 -20.10
N GLU A 322 11.79 -2.87 -20.01
CA GLU A 322 12.79 -1.84 -20.33
C GLU A 322 13.97 -1.85 -19.35
N GLN A 323 13.78 -2.40 -18.16
CA GLN A 323 14.82 -2.62 -17.17
C GLN A 323 15.20 -4.11 -17.12
N ASP A 324 15.10 -4.84 -18.24
CA ASP A 324 15.51 -6.24 -18.38
C ASP A 324 14.81 -7.23 -17.43
N ILE A 325 13.59 -6.92 -16.96
CA ILE A 325 12.79 -7.89 -16.20
C ILE A 325 12.22 -8.94 -17.16
N THR A 326 12.50 -10.21 -16.86
CA THR A 326 11.94 -11.36 -17.61
C THR A 326 10.81 -12.04 -16.83
N ALA A 327 10.06 -12.90 -17.51
CA ALA A 327 9.02 -13.70 -16.88
C ALA A 327 9.57 -14.60 -15.76
N GLU A 328 10.75 -15.19 -15.97
CA GLU A 328 11.43 -16.03 -14.97
C GLU A 328 11.88 -15.22 -13.76
N MET A 329 12.37 -13.99 -13.96
CA MET A 329 12.73 -13.10 -12.85
C MET A 329 11.50 -12.70 -12.04
N LEU A 330 10.37 -12.44 -12.70
CA LEU A 330 9.11 -12.11 -12.00
C LEU A 330 8.56 -13.31 -11.21
N GLN A 331 8.70 -14.53 -11.74
CA GLN A 331 8.37 -15.76 -11.02
C GLN A 331 9.30 -15.98 -9.81
N GLU A 332 10.60 -15.78 -9.98
CA GLU A 332 11.57 -15.86 -8.89
C GLU A 332 11.29 -14.81 -7.80
N PHE A 333 10.95 -13.59 -8.20
CA PHE A 333 10.54 -12.53 -7.29
C PHE A 333 9.26 -12.92 -6.53
N ALA A 334 8.23 -13.45 -7.21
CA ALA A 334 7.03 -13.94 -6.53
C ALA A 334 7.37 -15.07 -5.53
N ASP A 335 8.29 -15.97 -5.87
CA ASP A 335 8.78 -17.03 -4.99
C ASP A 335 9.58 -16.53 -3.78
N SER A 336 9.99 -15.26 -3.78
CA SER A 336 10.67 -14.63 -2.64
C SER A 336 9.72 -14.32 -1.47
N PHE A 337 8.41 -14.52 -1.65
CA PHE A 337 7.40 -14.42 -0.59
C PHE A 337 6.74 -15.78 -0.31
N ASP A 338 6.29 -15.98 0.92
CA ASP A 338 5.41 -17.08 1.30
C ASP A 338 3.99 -16.58 1.53
N PHE A 339 3.23 -16.42 0.45
CA PHE A 339 1.83 -15.96 0.51
C PHE A 339 0.91 -16.82 1.40
N SER A 340 1.29 -18.05 1.75
CA SER A 340 0.48 -18.89 2.66
C SER A 340 0.56 -18.47 4.13
N LYS A 341 1.47 -17.53 4.44
CA LYS A 341 1.74 -16.97 5.76
C LYS A 341 1.08 -15.63 6.00
N ILE A 342 0.47 -15.07 4.96
CA ILE A 342 -0.38 -13.89 5.03
C ILE A 342 -1.79 -14.36 5.38
N LYS A 343 -2.43 -13.66 6.32
CA LYS A 343 -3.81 -13.94 6.72
C LYS A 343 -4.75 -13.18 5.81
#